data_AF-S8D1P8-F1
#
_entry.id   AF-S8D1P8-F1
#
_cell.length_a   1.000
_cell.length_b   1.000
_cell.length_c   1.000
_cell.angle_alpha   90.00
_cell.angle_beta   90.00
_cell.angle_gamma   90.00
#
_symmetry.space_group_name_H-M   'P 1'
#
loop_
_entity.id
_entity.type
_entity.pdbx_description
1 polymer ?
#
loop_
_entity_poly.entity_id
_entity_poly.type
_entity_poly.pdbx_seq_one_letter_code
_entity_poly.pdbx_strand_id
1 'polypeptide(L)'
;MKFSGSRAHPGVGVCLLLFVFIAGVQSFYLPGVAPQDFNKDDALKVKVNKLTSVKTQLPYSYYSLPFCAPDKIVDSTENLGEVLRGDRIENSPYV
;
A
#
# COMPACT_ATOMS: atom_id res chain seq x y z
N MET A 1 -28.31 -59.04 -3.64
CA MET A 1 -27.76 -57.74 -3.17
C MET A 1 -26.25 -57.77 -3.34
N LYS A 2 -25.71 -57.11 -4.37
CA LYS A 2 -24.25 -56.96 -4.58
C LYS A 2 -23.89 -55.52 -4.20
N PHE A 3 -23.24 -55.36 -3.06
CA PHE A 3 -22.65 -54.08 -2.68
C PHE A 3 -21.49 -53.79 -3.65
N SER A 4 -21.69 -52.81 -4.52
CA SER A 4 -20.66 -52.26 -5.38
C SER A 4 -19.62 -51.56 -4.50
N GLY A 5 -18.42 -52.12 -4.41
CA GLY A 5 -17.31 -51.52 -3.67
C GLY A 5 -16.78 -50.29 -4.40
N SER A 6 -17.01 -49.11 -3.83
CA SER A 6 -16.40 -47.86 -4.30
C SER A 6 -14.88 -47.96 -4.21
N ARG A 7 -14.21 -47.89 -5.38
CA ARG A 7 -12.75 -47.81 -5.47
C ARG A 7 -12.33 -46.42 -4.96
N ALA A 8 -11.79 -46.35 -3.74
CA ALA A 8 -11.27 -45.11 -3.19
C ALA A 8 -10.07 -44.64 -4.03
N HIS A 9 -10.22 -43.55 -4.76
CA HIS A 9 -9.13 -42.93 -5.51
C HIS A 9 -8.30 -42.07 -4.56
N PRO A 10 -7.01 -42.38 -4.33
CA PRO A 10 -6.17 -41.65 -3.36
C PRO A 10 -6.02 -40.16 -3.71
N GLY A 11 -6.24 -39.77 -4.97
CA GLY A 11 -6.23 -38.37 -5.39
C GLY A 11 -7.41 -37.53 -4.89
N VAL A 12 -8.56 -38.13 -4.56
CA VAL A 12 -9.76 -37.38 -4.14
C VAL A 12 -9.59 -36.79 -2.75
N GLY A 13 -8.99 -37.55 -1.82
CA GLY A 13 -8.68 -37.06 -0.48
C GLY A 13 -7.64 -35.93 -0.49
N VAL A 14 -6.64 -36.04 -1.35
CA VAL A 14 -5.62 -34.98 -1.54
C VAL A 14 -6.24 -33.71 -2.12
N CYS A 15 -7.11 -33.82 -3.13
CA CYS A 15 -7.80 -32.67 -3.71
C CYS A 15 -8.72 -31.97 -2.72
N LEU A 16 -9.47 -32.73 -1.91
CA LEU A 16 -10.34 -32.16 -0.87
C LEU A 16 -9.54 -31.41 0.20
N LEU A 17 -8.39 -31.96 0.63
CA LEU A 17 -7.51 -31.28 1.57
C LEU A 17 -6.97 -29.96 1.01
N LEU A 18 -6.50 -29.96 -0.25
CA LEU A 18 -6.04 -28.74 -0.91
C LEU A 18 -7.15 -27.68 -1.02
N PHE A 19 -8.38 -28.11 -1.32
CA PHE A 19 -9.53 -27.21 -1.42
C PHE A 19 -9.86 -26.53 -0.08
N VAL A 20 -9.76 -27.27 1.03
CA VAL A 20 -9.95 -26.74 2.39
C VAL A 20 -8.87 -25.70 2.74
N PHE A 21 -7.61 -25.94 2.36
CA PHE A 21 -6.52 -24.99 2.60
C PHE A 21 -6.69 -23.68 1.82
N ILE A 22 -7.22 -23.73 0.60
CA ILE A 22 -7.41 -22.53 -0.24
C ILE A 22 -8.64 -21.74 0.20
N ALA A 23 -9.69 -22.41 0.67
CA ALA A 23 -10.94 -21.76 1.10
C ALA A 23 -10.76 -20.82 2.32
N GLY A 24 -9.69 -20.98 3.10
CA GLY A 24 -9.38 -20.13 4.26
C GLY A 24 -8.49 -18.92 3.96
N VAL A 25 -8.09 -18.69 2.71
CA VAL A 25 -7.17 -17.58 2.39
C VAL A 25 -7.92 -16.25 2.45
N GLN A 26 -7.46 -15.36 3.35
CA GLN A 26 -7.87 -13.96 3.40
C GLN A 26 -6.73 -13.11 2.86
N SER A 27 -6.96 -12.38 1.78
CA SER A 27 -6.03 -11.37 1.27
C SER A 27 -6.49 -9.99 1.71
N PHE A 28 -5.55 -9.15 2.12
CA PHE A 28 -5.81 -7.75 2.42
C PHE A 28 -4.70 -6.89 1.84
N TYR A 29 -5.05 -5.67 1.44
CA TYR A 29 -4.07 -4.65 1.09
C TYR A 29 -3.54 -4.00 2.37
N LEU A 30 -2.24 -3.75 2.42
CA LEU A 30 -1.68 -2.96 3.51
C LEU A 30 -2.32 -1.55 3.51
N PRO A 31 -2.65 -1.00 4.68
CA PRO A 31 -3.08 0.38 4.77
C PRO A 31 -2.07 1.32 4.09
N GLY A 32 -2.57 2.22 3.24
CA GLY A 32 -1.75 3.24 2.59
C GLY A 32 -1.00 2.82 1.31
N VAL A 33 -1.10 1.55 0.86
CA VAL A 33 -0.46 1.12 -0.40
C VAL A 33 -1.45 0.89 -1.54
N ALA A 34 -2.74 0.83 -1.25
CA ALA A 34 -3.77 0.68 -2.27
C ALA A 34 -3.78 1.95 -3.14
N PRO A 35 -3.84 1.82 -4.49
CA PRO A 35 -3.91 2.96 -5.37
C PRO A 35 -5.20 3.77 -5.11
N GLN A 36 -5.09 5.09 -5.21
CA GLN A 36 -6.23 5.98 -5.15
C GLN A 36 -6.64 6.34 -6.58
N ASP A 37 -7.86 5.99 -6.95
CA ASP A 37 -8.46 6.38 -8.22
C ASP A 37 -9.08 7.78 -8.10
N PHE A 38 -8.95 8.58 -9.16
CA PHE A 38 -9.53 9.92 -9.27
C PHE A 38 -10.41 10.00 -10.51
N ASN A 39 -11.57 10.62 -10.36
CA ASN A 39 -12.45 10.96 -11.47
C ASN A 39 -12.07 12.31 -12.06
N LYS A 40 -12.64 12.61 -13.22
CA LYS A 40 -12.55 13.95 -13.79
C LYS A 40 -13.16 14.96 -12.82
N ASP A 41 -12.47 16.08 -12.63
CA ASP A 41 -12.83 17.20 -11.75
C ASP A 41 -12.70 16.90 -10.23
N ASP A 42 -12.11 15.76 -9.85
CA ASP A 42 -11.74 15.50 -8.46
C ASP A 42 -10.58 16.40 -8.02
N ALA A 43 -10.66 16.89 -6.78
CA ALA A 43 -9.60 17.71 -6.19
C ALA A 43 -8.35 16.85 -5.88
N LEU A 44 -7.22 17.20 -6.49
CA LEU A 44 -5.96 16.48 -6.31
C LEU A 44 -5.07 17.20 -5.31
N LYS A 45 -5.11 16.77 -4.04
CA LYS A 45 -4.22 17.33 -3.02
C LYS A 45 -2.78 16.93 -3.30
N VAL A 46 -1.97 17.89 -3.71
CA VAL A 46 -0.54 17.68 -3.91
C VAL A 46 0.19 17.71 -2.57
N LYS A 47 1.04 16.72 -2.33
CA LYS A 47 1.91 16.61 -1.16
C LYS A 47 3.35 16.73 -1.59
N VAL A 48 4.21 17.17 -0.67
CA VAL A 48 5.65 17.31 -0.91
C VAL A 48 6.42 16.34 -0.01
N ASN A 49 7.59 15.93 -0.47
CA ASN A 49 8.53 15.10 0.27
C ASN A 49 9.84 15.87 0.47
N LYS A 50 10.75 15.30 1.25
CA LYS A 50 12.11 15.78 1.46
C LYS A 50 12.85 16.02 0.13
N LEU A 51 13.71 17.02 0.13
CA LEU A 51 14.60 17.33 -0.97
C LEU A 51 15.81 16.41 -0.92
N THR A 52 16.10 15.75 -2.03
CA THR A 52 17.27 14.89 -2.20
C THR A 52 18.15 15.42 -3.32
N SER A 53 19.47 15.26 -3.20
CA SER A 53 20.43 15.64 -4.24
C SER A 53 21.33 14.46 -4.58
N VAL A 54 21.75 14.38 -5.84
CA VAL A 54 22.77 13.39 -6.27
C VAL A 54 24.15 13.70 -5.70
N LYS A 55 24.38 14.93 -5.20
CA LYS A 55 25.69 15.38 -4.69
C LYS A 55 25.84 15.17 -3.19
N THR A 56 24.74 15.16 -2.44
CA THR A 56 24.77 15.15 -0.97
C THR A 56 23.92 14.00 -0.44
N GLN A 57 24.43 13.30 0.57
CA GLN A 57 23.75 12.14 1.16
C GLN A 57 22.62 12.52 2.12
N LEU A 58 22.58 13.77 2.59
CA LEU A 58 21.60 14.23 3.57
C LEU A 58 20.38 14.85 2.86
N PRO A 59 19.16 14.35 3.13
CA PRO A 59 17.94 14.98 2.67
C PRO A 59 17.62 16.23 3.51
N TYR A 60 17.00 17.22 2.88
CA TYR A 60 16.52 18.45 3.53
C TYR A 60 14.99 18.48 3.54
N SER A 61 14.38 19.19 4.51
CA SER A 61 12.93 19.45 4.47
C SER A 61 12.59 20.26 3.22
N TYR A 62 11.41 20.04 2.64
CA TYR A 62 10.96 20.77 1.45
C TYR A 62 11.01 22.29 1.69
N TYR A 63 10.48 22.74 2.82
CA TYR A 63 10.40 24.16 3.18
C TYR A 63 11.70 24.74 3.76
N SER A 64 12.83 24.02 3.70
CA SER A 64 14.14 24.62 4.04
C SER A 64 14.61 25.59 2.94
N LEU A 65 14.05 25.47 1.74
CA LEU A 65 14.26 26.38 0.62
C LEU A 65 13.07 27.35 0.50
N PRO A 66 13.24 28.52 -0.16
CA PRO A 66 12.20 29.54 -0.25
C PRO A 66 11.10 29.18 -1.28
N PHE A 67 10.45 28.03 -1.11
CA PHE A 67 9.26 27.63 -1.86
C PHE A 67 8.00 28.25 -1.23
N CYS A 68 6.90 28.24 -1.99
CA CYS A 68 5.60 28.63 -1.47
C CYS A 68 5.16 27.66 -0.37
N ALA A 69 4.85 28.19 0.82
CA ALA A 69 4.39 27.41 1.97
C ALA A 69 2.91 27.69 2.27
N PRO A 70 2.14 26.68 2.70
CA PRO A 70 0.78 26.88 3.20
C PRO A 70 0.81 27.57 4.58
N ASP A 71 -0.31 28.14 5.01
CA ASP A 71 -0.44 28.81 6.32
C ASP A 71 -0.05 27.89 7.50
N LYS A 72 -0.30 26.59 7.35
CA LYS A 72 0.07 25.56 8.32
C LYS A 72 0.66 24.35 7.60
N ILE A 73 1.87 23.97 8.02
CA ILE A 73 2.54 22.74 7.59
C ILE A 73 2.06 21.60 8.49
N VAL A 74 1.60 20.51 7.88
CA VAL A 74 1.04 19.31 8.53
C VAL A 74 1.65 18.08 7.89
N ASP A 75 2.20 17.21 8.74
CA ASP A 75 2.74 15.91 8.33
C ASP A 75 1.62 14.96 7.91
N SER A 76 1.80 14.26 6.80
CA SER A 76 0.85 13.31 6.19
C SER A 76 1.54 11.98 5.90
N THR A 77 1.62 11.09 6.87
CA THR A 77 2.16 9.75 6.64
C THR A 77 1.11 8.86 5.97
N GLU A 78 1.39 8.32 4.77
CA GLU A 78 0.40 7.50 4.05
C GLU A 78 0.57 6.01 4.36
N ASN A 79 1.80 5.48 4.31
CA ASN A 79 2.01 4.04 4.48
C ASN A 79 3.15 3.63 5.43
N LEU A 80 3.10 2.38 5.88
CA LEU A 80 4.08 1.81 6.81
C LEU A 80 5.51 1.84 6.26
N GLY A 81 5.69 1.67 4.95
CA GLY A 81 7.02 1.71 4.31
C GLY A 81 7.67 3.10 4.38
N GLU A 82 6.87 4.15 4.20
CA GLU A 82 7.30 5.56 4.35
C GLU A 82 7.70 5.87 5.79
N VAL A 83 6.93 5.38 6.77
CA VAL A 83 7.29 5.50 8.20
C VAL A 83 8.65 4.88 8.46
N LEU A 84 8.85 3.64 8.01
CA LEU A 84 10.09 2.89 8.25
C LEU A 84 11.30 3.51 7.54
N ARG A 85 11.09 4.19 6.40
CA ARG A 85 12.14 4.96 5.71
C ARG A 85 12.40 6.32 6.33
N GLY A 86 11.58 6.75 7.29
CA GLY A 86 11.64 8.08 7.87
C GLY A 86 11.30 9.17 6.85
N ASP A 87 10.39 8.89 5.92
CA ASP A 87 9.86 9.90 5.01
C ASP A 87 9.06 10.95 5.79
N ARG A 88 9.21 12.21 5.37
CA ARG A 88 8.44 13.35 5.88
C ARG A 88 7.65 13.93 4.72
N ILE A 89 6.41 13.50 4.63
CA ILE A 89 5.46 13.97 3.64
C ILE A 89 4.67 15.09 4.27
N GLU A 90 4.68 16.26 3.66
CA GLU A 90 4.03 17.47 4.16
C GLU A 90 2.99 17.95 3.14
N ASN A 91 1.96 18.67 3.60
CA ASN A 91 1.00 19.30 2.70
C ASN A 91 1.65 20.39 1.86
N SER A 92 1.18 20.57 0.62
CA SER A 92 1.58 21.68 -0.26
C SER A 92 0.44 22.69 -0.42
N PRO A 93 0.70 23.92 -0.89
CA PRO A 93 -0.34 24.89 -1.19
C PRO A 93 -1.03 24.64 -2.55
N TYR A 94 -0.68 23.56 -3.26
CA TYR A 94 -1.18 23.27 -4.60
C TYR A 94 -2.31 22.21 -4.57
N VAL A 95 -3.29 22.41 -5.45
CA VAL A 95 -4.49 21.58 -5.64
C VAL A 95 -4.76 21.30 -7.12
#